data_AF-A0A2H9ZXD8-F1
#
_entry.id   AF-A0A2H9ZXD8-F1
#
_cell.length_a   1.000
_cell.length_b   1.000
_cell.length_c   1.000
_cell.angle_alpha   90.00
_cell.angle_beta   90.00
_cell.angle_gamma   90.00
#
_symmetry.space_group_name_H-M   'P 1'
#
loop_
_entity.id
_entity.type
_entity.pdbx_description
1 polymer ?
#
loop_
_entity_poly.entity_id
_entity_poly.type
_entity_poly.pdbx_seq_one_letter_code
_entity_poly.pdbx_strand_id
1 'polypeptide(L)'
;MAFIIRLIIVVLLAATIASSRPIPISPNSLLGSYARRKMAESLCRKALTLYQSTNSRYVTSNCSDMKQATMQTEVDGDRLFLEYRFEFDGIDQRGLSVRIRLRLCYLFDGVGTNRVWVDQVIIVHNREL
;
A
#
# COMPACT_ATOMS: atom_id res chain seq x y z
N MET A 1 -9.36 -29.20 56.20
CA MET A 1 -8.03 -28.57 56.37
C MET A 1 -7.52 -28.17 54.98
N ALA A 2 -7.78 -26.91 54.60
CA ALA A 2 -6.80 -25.89 54.19
C ALA A 2 -6.30 -26.06 52.73
N PHE A 3 -7.02 -25.54 51.70
CA PHE A 3 -6.96 -24.16 51.19
C PHE A 3 -5.55 -23.55 51.11
N ILE A 4 -4.90 -23.67 49.94
CA ILE A 4 -3.93 -22.67 49.47
C ILE A 4 -4.22 -22.40 47.98
N ILE A 5 -5.08 -21.41 47.76
CA ILE A 5 -5.18 -20.64 46.52
C ILE A 5 -4.27 -19.41 46.72
N ARG A 6 -3.21 -19.30 45.91
CA ARG A 6 -2.50 -18.05 45.61
C ARG A 6 -2.26 -18.10 44.09
N LEU A 7 -3.10 -17.51 43.25
CA LEU A 7 -3.26 -16.08 43.03
C LEU A 7 -1.92 -15.44 42.64
N ILE A 8 -1.44 -15.77 41.43
CA ILE A 8 -0.64 -14.85 40.61
C ILE A 8 -1.45 -14.63 39.34
N ILE A 9 -2.32 -13.63 39.43
CA ILE A 9 -2.80 -12.84 38.31
C ILE A 9 -1.55 -12.22 37.67
N VAL A 10 -1.45 -12.28 36.35
CA VAL A 10 -1.31 -11.14 35.44
C VAL A 10 -1.03 -11.72 34.06
N VAL A 11 -2.11 -11.80 33.28
CA VAL A 11 -2.12 -11.35 31.88
C VAL A 11 -0.91 -11.79 31.05
N LEU A 12 -0.94 -13.03 30.56
CA LEU A 12 -0.35 -13.33 29.25
C LEU A 12 -1.42 -13.13 28.16
N LEU A 13 -2.12 -11.99 28.22
CA LEU A 13 -2.42 -11.25 26.98
C LEU A 13 -1.08 -10.63 26.50
N ALA A 14 -0.19 -11.47 25.98
CA ALA A 14 0.71 -11.03 24.94
C ALA A 14 0.12 -11.61 23.65
N ALA A 15 -1.05 -11.10 23.25
CA ALA A 15 -1.03 -10.14 22.17
C ALA A 15 -0.27 -10.75 20.98
N THR A 16 -0.93 -11.69 20.30
CA THR A 16 -0.82 -11.77 18.84
C THR A 16 -1.31 -10.43 18.30
N ILE A 17 -0.48 -9.40 18.46
CA ILE A 17 -0.51 -8.22 17.62
C ILE A 17 -0.07 -8.79 16.29
N ALA A 18 -1.05 -9.30 15.54
CA ALA A 18 -0.90 -9.56 14.13
C ALA A 18 -0.30 -8.27 13.58
N SER A 19 1.01 -8.33 13.33
CA SER A 19 1.90 -7.29 12.85
C SER A 19 1.13 -6.16 12.15
N SER A 20 0.59 -5.24 12.94
CA SER A 20 0.20 -3.92 12.49
C SER A 20 1.52 -3.20 12.38
N ARG A 21 2.35 -3.62 11.41
CA ARG A 21 3.46 -2.80 10.94
C ARG A 21 2.82 -1.45 10.72
N PRO A 22 3.26 -0.40 11.44
CA PRO A 22 2.82 0.94 11.16
C PRO A 22 2.95 1.09 9.65
N ILE A 23 1.91 1.56 8.96
CA ILE A 23 2.10 2.02 7.58
C ILE A 23 3.22 3.05 7.72
N PRO A 24 4.46 2.80 7.23
CA PRO A 24 5.48 3.83 7.28
C PRO A 24 4.87 5.06 6.61
N ILE A 25 4.67 6.10 7.41
CA ILE A 25 4.35 7.44 6.93
C ILE A 25 5.63 7.84 6.20
N SER A 26 5.71 7.48 4.91
CA SER A 26 6.89 7.73 4.13
C SER A 26 7.12 9.25 4.08
N PRO A 27 8.30 9.75 4.47
CA PRO A 27 8.58 11.19 4.52
C PRO A 27 8.56 11.86 3.13
N ASN A 28 8.61 11.07 2.05
CA ASN A 28 8.61 11.59 0.68
C ASN A 28 7.20 11.58 0.09
N SER A 29 6.36 12.52 0.53
CA SER A 29 5.11 12.82 -0.18
C SER A 29 5.42 13.29 -1.59
N LEU A 30 4.80 12.64 -2.58
CA LEU A 30 4.89 13.05 -3.98
C LEU A 30 3.85 14.12 -4.34
N LEU A 31 2.93 14.44 -3.43
CA LEU A 31 1.88 15.44 -3.67
C LEU A 31 2.32 16.87 -3.32
N GLY A 32 3.52 17.04 -2.76
CA GLY A 32 4.03 18.33 -2.26
C GLY A 32 4.46 19.34 -3.35
N SER A 33 4.56 18.94 -4.62
CA SER A 33 4.85 19.86 -5.72
C SER A 33 4.20 19.41 -7.02
N TYR A 34 3.98 20.35 -7.95
CA TYR A 34 3.35 20.05 -9.25
C TYR A 34 4.10 18.97 -10.03
N ALA A 35 5.43 19.08 -10.13
CA ALA A 35 6.26 18.12 -10.87
C ALA A 35 6.18 16.71 -10.25
N ARG A 36 6.26 16.61 -8.92
CA ARG A 36 6.15 15.32 -8.22
C ARG A 36 4.73 14.75 -8.31
N ARG A 37 3.71 15.59 -8.30
CA ARG A 37 2.32 15.17 -8.48
C ARG A 37 2.10 14.59 -9.87
N LYS A 38 2.63 15.22 -10.92
CA LYS A 38 2.56 14.68 -12.29
C LYS A 38 3.30 13.34 -12.43
N MET A 39 4.45 13.20 -11.78
CA MET A 39 5.14 11.92 -11.69
C MET A 39 4.28 10.86 -10.99
N ALA A 40 3.67 11.20 -9.85
CA ALA A 40 2.80 10.30 -9.11
C ALA A 40 1.54 9.90 -9.91
N GLU A 41 0.93 10.83 -10.63
CA GLU A 41 -0.20 10.55 -11.54
C GLU A 41 0.19 9.53 -12.61
N SER A 42 1.35 9.71 -13.24
CA SER A 42 1.87 8.78 -14.24
C SER A 42 2.13 7.38 -13.66
N LEU A 43 2.78 7.32 -12.50
CA LEU A 43 3.08 6.05 -11.81
C LEU A 43 1.81 5.35 -11.33
N CYS A 44 0.83 6.10 -10.81
CA CYS A 44 -0.47 5.57 -10.42
C CYS A 44 -1.21 4.94 -11.61
N ARG A 45 -1.23 5.61 -12.78
CA ARG A 45 -1.84 5.05 -14.00
C ARG A 45 -1.14 3.76 -14.42
N LYS A 46 0.19 3.75 -14.41
CA LYS A 46 0.98 2.54 -14.72
C LYS A 46 0.66 1.39 -13.75
N ALA A 47 0.56 1.68 -12.45
CA ALA A 47 0.19 0.69 -11.45
C ALA A 47 -1.22 0.13 -11.69
N LEU A 48 -2.20 0.99 -11.99
CA LEU A 48 -3.55 0.55 -12.33
C LEU A 48 -3.57 -0.34 -13.57
N THR A 49 -2.87 0.04 -14.64
CA THR A 49 -2.78 -0.78 -15.86
C THR A 49 -2.19 -2.15 -15.57
N LEU A 50 -1.08 -2.22 -14.82
CA LEU A 50 -0.45 -3.49 -14.44
C LEU A 50 -1.37 -4.37 -13.57
N TYR A 51 -2.09 -3.76 -12.65
CA TYR A 51 -3.07 -4.47 -11.82
C TYR A 51 -4.20 -5.06 -12.69
N GLN A 52 -4.79 -4.25 -13.58
CA GLN A 52 -5.90 -4.65 -14.44
C GLN A 52 -5.49 -5.67 -15.51
N SER A 53 -4.23 -5.67 -15.96
CA SER A 53 -3.73 -6.68 -16.90
C SER A 53 -3.54 -8.05 -16.27
N THR A 54 -3.41 -8.11 -14.93
CA THR A 54 -3.15 -9.35 -14.17
C THR A 54 -4.35 -9.82 -13.36
N ASN A 55 -5.37 -8.99 -13.17
CA ASN A 55 -6.54 -9.28 -12.35
C ASN A 55 -7.84 -9.02 -13.11
N SER A 56 -8.85 -9.86 -12.87
CA SER A 56 -10.19 -9.72 -13.47
C SER A 56 -11.05 -8.63 -12.81
N ARG A 57 -10.64 -8.08 -11.66
CA ARG A 57 -11.38 -7.04 -10.94
C ARG A 57 -11.07 -5.67 -11.49
N TYR A 58 -11.94 -5.18 -12.36
CA TYR A 58 -11.84 -3.84 -12.92
C TYR A 58 -12.29 -2.76 -11.92
N VAL A 59 -11.52 -1.68 -11.86
CA VAL A 59 -11.84 -0.47 -11.10
C VAL A 59 -11.54 0.75 -11.97
N THR A 60 -12.44 1.71 -12.01
CA THR A 60 -12.18 3.02 -12.63
C THR A 60 -11.72 3.99 -11.56
N SER A 61 -10.75 4.84 -11.89
CA SER A 61 -10.27 5.87 -10.96
C SER A 61 -9.63 7.03 -11.71
N ASN A 62 -9.70 8.23 -11.11
CA ASN A 62 -8.91 9.37 -11.50
C ASN A 62 -7.65 9.47 -10.61
N CYS A 63 -6.50 9.02 -11.12
CA CYS A 63 -5.21 9.19 -10.43
C CYS A 63 -4.85 10.66 -10.14
N SER A 64 -5.52 11.65 -10.74
CA SER A 64 -5.28 13.06 -10.42
C SER A 64 -5.80 13.45 -9.03
N ASP A 65 -6.73 12.68 -8.48
CA ASP A 65 -7.41 12.92 -7.20
C ASP A 65 -6.85 12.02 -6.08
N MET A 66 -5.57 11.68 -6.15
CA MET A 66 -4.90 10.91 -5.10
C MET A 66 -4.97 11.63 -3.75
N LYS A 67 -5.42 10.89 -2.74
CA LYS A 67 -5.39 11.30 -1.33
C LYS A 67 -4.00 11.15 -0.73
N GLN A 68 -3.26 10.14 -1.18
CA GLN A 68 -1.91 9.88 -0.75
C GLN A 68 -1.06 9.39 -1.92
N ALA A 69 0.16 9.91 -2.03
CA ALA A 69 1.19 9.35 -2.88
C ALA A 69 2.54 9.48 -2.17
N THR A 70 3.20 8.36 -1.93
CA THR A 70 4.47 8.32 -1.20
C THR A 70 5.48 7.42 -1.88
N MET A 71 6.77 7.67 -1.64
CA MET A 71 7.87 6.93 -2.21
C MET A 71 8.85 6.50 -1.13
N GLN A 72 9.21 5.22 -1.14
CA GLN A 72 10.29 4.66 -0.34
C GLN A 72 11.39 4.15 -1.24
N THR A 73 12.61 4.24 -0.74
CA THR A 73 13.82 3.81 -1.43
C THR A 73 14.63 2.99 -0.48
N GLU A 74 15.03 1.81 -0.92
CA GLU A 74 15.90 0.89 -0.19
C GLU A 74 17.04 0.49 -1.12
N VAL A 75 18.26 0.47 -0.59
CA VAL A 75 19.47 0.12 -1.33
C VAL A 75 20.10 -1.06 -0.62
N ASP A 76 20.34 -2.15 -1.36
CA ASP A 76 20.95 -3.38 -0.87
C ASP A 76 22.07 -3.82 -1.84
N GLY A 77 23.31 -3.43 -1.51
CA GLY A 77 24.46 -3.61 -2.40
C GLY A 77 24.23 -2.91 -3.74
N ASP A 78 24.30 -3.67 -4.84
CA ASP A 78 24.07 -3.18 -6.20
C ASP A 78 22.58 -3.17 -6.59
N ARG A 79 21.68 -3.41 -5.63
CA ARG A 79 20.23 -3.43 -5.87
C ARG A 79 19.59 -2.16 -5.34
N LEU A 80 18.77 -1.53 -6.18
CA LEU A 80 17.90 -0.42 -5.80
C LEU A 80 16.45 -0.88 -5.83
N PHE A 81 15.76 -0.74 -4.71
CA PHE A 81 14.34 -1.00 -4.58
C PHE A 81 13.58 0.32 -4.39
N LEU A 82 12.66 0.61 -5.30
CA LEU A 82 11.75 1.76 -5.19
C LEU A 82 10.33 1.26 -4.98
N GLU A 83 9.70 1.73 -3.91
CA GLU A 83 8.32 1.41 -3.60
C GLU A 83 7.47 2.69 -3.64
N TYR A 84 6.44 2.68 -4.47
CA TYR A 84 5.46 3.75 -4.53
C TYR A 84 4.14 3.27 -3.96
N ARG A 85 3.59 4.04 -3.02
CA ARG A 85 2.27 3.78 -2.43
C ARG A 85 1.31 4.88 -2.82
N PHE A 86 0.15 4.47 -3.33
CA PHE A 86 -0.92 5.37 -3.75
C PHE A 86 -2.19 5.03 -2.98
N GLU A 87 -2.92 6.06 -2.53
CA GLU A 87 -4.30 5.95 -2.05
C GLU A 87 -5.17 6.93 -2.84
N PHE A 88 -6.25 6.42 -3.42
CA PHE A 88 -7.20 7.21 -4.20
C PHE A 88 -8.58 6.55 -4.18
N ASP A 89 -9.61 7.32 -4.52
CA ASP A 89 -10.95 6.76 -4.69
C ASP A 89 -11.17 6.28 -6.12
N GLY A 90 -12.10 5.36 -6.27
CA GLY A 90 -12.52 4.83 -7.55
C GLY A 90 -13.92 4.23 -7.47
N ILE A 91 -14.29 3.57 -8.56
CA ILE A 91 -15.57 2.88 -8.70
C ILE A 91 -15.28 1.45 -9.14
N ASP A 92 -15.92 0.47 -8.53
CA ASP A 92 -15.78 -0.93 -8.95
C ASP A 92 -16.68 -1.26 -10.15
N GLN A 93 -16.54 -2.47 -10.69
CA GLN A 93 -17.36 -2.98 -11.79
C GLN A 93 -18.89 -2.97 -11.54
N ARG A 94 -19.34 -2.80 -10.29
CA ARG A 94 -20.77 -2.72 -9.92
C ARG A 94 -21.24 -1.28 -9.76
N GLY A 95 -20.39 -0.30 -10.02
CA GLY A 95 -20.72 1.12 -9.82
C GLY A 95 -20.58 1.59 -8.37
N LEU A 96 -20.00 0.79 -7.47
CA LEU A 96 -19.87 1.14 -6.06
C LEU A 96 -18.59 1.95 -5.80
N SER A 97 -18.71 2.97 -4.96
CA SER A 97 -17.57 3.76 -4.52
C SER A 97 -16.62 2.89 -3.68
N VAL A 98 -15.36 2.89 -4.08
CA VAL A 98 -14.29 2.15 -3.41
C VAL A 98 -13.09 3.03 -3.14
N ARG A 99 -12.39 2.74 -2.05
CA ARG A 99 -11.04 3.25 -1.80
C ARG A 99 -10.02 2.22 -2.24
N ILE A 100 -9.06 2.67 -3.04
CA ILE A 100 -8.03 1.82 -3.63
C ILE A 100 -6.68 2.22 -3.03
N ARG A 101 -5.96 1.23 -2.52
CA ARG A 101 -4.55 1.36 -2.13
C ARG A 101 -3.71 0.49 -3.04
N LEU A 102 -2.74 1.11 -3.73
CA LEU A 102 -1.81 0.42 -4.63
C LEU A 102 -0.38 0.53 -4.14
N ARG A 103 0.37 -0.57 -4.33
CA ARG A 103 1.81 -0.65 -4.10
C ARG A 103 2.52 -1.03 -5.40
N LEU A 104 3.23 -0.08 -6.01
CA LEU A 104 4.03 -0.28 -7.22
C LEU A 104 5.51 -0.39 -6.85
N CYS A 105 6.15 -1.48 -7.25
CA CYS A 105 7.53 -1.78 -6.92
C CYS A 105 8.42 -1.78 -8.15
N TYR A 106 9.62 -1.23 -8.01
CA TYR A 106 10.71 -1.35 -8.96
C TYR A 106 11.91 -1.99 -8.27
N LEU A 107 12.51 -2.98 -8.93
CA LEU A 107 13.81 -3.52 -8.56
C LEU A 107 14.76 -3.31 -9.74
N PHE A 108 15.85 -2.60 -9.47
CA PHE A 108 16.97 -2.47 -10.38
C PHE A 108 18.09 -3.32 -9.79
N ASP A 109 18.44 -4.42 -10.45
CA ASP A 109 19.70 -5.07 -10.16
C ASP A 109 20.78 -4.41 -11.04
N GLY A 110 21.93 -4.03 -10.47
CA GLY A 110 23.01 -3.32 -11.17
C GLY A 110 23.57 -4.01 -12.44
N VAL A 111 23.02 -5.17 -12.79
CA VAL A 111 23.25 -5.95 -14.02
C VAL A 111 22.30 -5.58 -15.16
N GLY A 112 21.38 -4.63 -14.95
CA GLY A 112 20.49 -4.07 -15.98
C GLY A 112 19.11 -4.71 -16.08
N THR A 113 18.76 -5.65 -15.19
CA THR A 113 17.40 -6.19 -15.12
C THR A 113 16.54 -5.28 -14.27
N ASN A 114 15.48 -4.75 -14.88
CA ASN A 114 14.50 -3.91 -14.22
C ASN A 114 13.21 -4.69 -14.08
N ARG A 115 12.82 -5.03 -12.85
CA ARG A 115 11.52 -5.65 -12.57
C ARG A 115 10.55 -4.61 -12.07
N VAL A 116 9.33 -4.64 -12.60
CA VAL A 116 8.24 -3.77 -12.19
C VAL A 116 7.00 -4.61 -11.92
N TRP A 117 6.40 -4.47 -10.75
CA TRP A 117 5.20 -5.20 -10.40
C TRP A 117 4.32 -4.42 -9.43
N VAL A 118 3.05 -4.83 -9.36
CA VAL A 118 2.11 -4.37 -8.33
C VAL A 118 2.00 -5.48 -7.31
N ASP A 119 2.34 -5.15 -6.06
CA ASP A 119 2.42 -6.16 -5.00
C ASP A 119 1.12 -6.26 -4.19
N GLN A 120 0.51 -5.12 -3.88
CA GLN A 120 -0.69 -5.06 -3.06
C GLN A 120 -1.73 -4.13 -3.66
N VAL A 121 -2.96 -4.64 -3.78
CA VAL A 121 -4.15 -3.87 -4.13
C VAL A 121 -5.22 -4.13 -3.08
N ILE A 122 -5.52 -3.12 -2.27
CA ILE A 122 -6.62 -3.18 -1.30
C ILE A 122 -7.76 -2.33 -1.85
N ILE A 123 -8.90 -2.96 -2.10
CA ILE A 123 -10.14 -2.31 -2.49
C ILE A 123 -11.07 -2.38 -1.29
N VAL A 124 -11.36 -1.23 -0.69
CA VAL A 124 -12.29 -1.11 0.43
C VAL A 124 -13.57 -0.48 -0.10
N HIS A 125 -14.66 -1.23 -0.10
CA HIS A 125 -15.99 -0.67 -0.35
C HIS A 125 -16.35 0.29 0.76
N ASN A 126 -16.73 1.51 0.39
CA ASN A 126 -17.36 2.42 1.34
C ASN A 126 -18.70 1.79 1.72
N ARG A 127 -18.78 1.21 2.92
CA ARG A 127 -20.08 0.81 3.49
C ARG A 127 -20.77 2.11 3.88
N GLU A 128 -21.60 2.64 2.99
CA GLU A 128 -22.72 3.45 3.43
C GLU A 128 -23.64 2.52 4.23
N LEU A 129 -23.78 2.83 5.53
CA LEU A 129 -24.76 2.23 6.43
C LEU A 129 -26.16 2.73 6.08
#